data_AF-A0A368FUC1-F1
#
_entry.id   AF-A0A368FUC1-F1
#
_cell.length_a   1.000
_cell.length_b   1.000
_cell.length_c   1.000
_cell.angle_alpha   90.00
_cell.angle_beta   90.00
_cell.angle_gamma   90.00
#
_symmetry.space_group_name_H-M   'P 1'
#
loop_
_entity.id
_entity.type
_entity.pdbx_description
1 polymer ?
#
loop_
_entity_poly.entity_id
_entity_poly.type
_entity_poly.pdbx_seq_one_letter_code
_entity_poly.pdbx_strand_id
1 'polypeptide(L)'
;MLGKTPAYQPLDEDSAELMRLASPEQTLEMLFFSLFGLVEPDSMPPLHLVPDFAKIILKLLFGIYMMVTLIVLINLLIAMMSDTYQRIQAQSDKEWKFGRAILIRQMNKRGATPSPINMLTKLFVVLKVAFRNRLRVCTQKAQQDLRFEENIDAFSMGGGHQGRTSPTMREDGAGLYYS
;
A
#
# COMPACT_ATOMS: atom_id res chain seq x y z
N MET A 1 43.35 53.37 -37.80
CA MET A 1 41.88 53.35 -37.94
C MET A 1 41.37 52.06 -37.34
N LEU A 2 40.35 52.19 -36.50
CA LEU A 2 39.75 51.17 -35.64
C LEU A 2 38.89 50.21 -36.48
N GLY A 3 39.17 48.91 -36.47
CA GLY A 3 38.31 47.87 -37.04
C GLY A 3 37.84 46.91 -35.95
N LYS A 4 36.67 47.19 -35.38
CA LYS A 4 36.01 46.34 -34.38
C LYS A 4 35.64 44.98 -34.98
N THR A 5 35.80 43.91 -34.20
CA THR A 5 35.04 42.64 -34.30
C THR A 5 33.52 42.93 -34.28
N PRO A 6 32.60 42.07 -34.75
CA PRO A 6 32.62 40.62 -34.50
C PRO A 6 31.98 39.74 -35.60
N ALA A 7 32.15 38.42 -35.50
CA ALA A 7 31.05 37.51 -35.80
C ALA A 7 31.37 36.15 -35.20
N TYR A 8 30.58 35.79 -34.19
CA TYR A 8 30.41 34.42 -33.74
C TYR A 8 30.17 33.54 -34.98
N GLN A 9 31.08 32.61 -35.29
CA GLN A 9 30.74 31.49 -36.15
C GLN A 9 29.64 30.73 -35.39
N PRO A 10 28.44 30.47 -35.94
CA PRO A 10 27.54 29.56 -35.27
C PRO A 10 28.32 28.26 -35.07
N LEU A 11 28.38 27.76 -33.84
CA LEU A 11 28.72 26.35 -33.64
C LEU A 11 27.81 25.60 -34.60
N ASP A 12 28.40 24.90 -35.57
CA ASP A 12 27.66 24.15 -36.59
C ASP A 12 26.56 23.39 -35.86
N GLU A 13 25.30 23.49 -36.30
CA GLU A 13 24.17 22.84 -35.60
C GLU A 13 24.50 21.36 -35.31
N ASP A 14 25.24 20.71 -36.21
CA ASP A 14 25.80 19.36 -36.07
C ASP A 14 26.74 19.20 -34.86
N SER A 15 27.61 20.17 -34.59
CA SER A 15 28.52 20.16 -33.43
C SER A 15 27.78 20.39 -32.11
N ALA A 16 26.72 21.20 -32.14
CA ALA A 16 25.82 21.39 -31.01
C ALA A 16 25.02 20.11 -30.75
N GLU A 17 24.48 19.46 -31.78
CA GLU A 17 23.77 18.19 -31.66
C GLU A 17 24.68 17.04 -31.19
N LEU A 18 25.92 16.98 -31.68
CA LEU A 18 26.93 16.04 -31.18
C LEU A 18 27.30 16.35 -29.72
N MET A 19 27.36 17.62 -29.33
CA MET A 19 27.60 18.02 -27.93
C MET A 19 26.40 17.68 -27.04
N ARG A 20 25.17 17.80 -27.56
CA ARG A 20 23.93 17.36 -26.89
C ARG A 20 23.90 15.86 -26.70
N LEU A 21 24.27 15.07 -27.71
CA LEU A 21 24.42 13.62 -27.62
C LEU A 21 25.57 13.19 -26.69
N ALA A 22 26.67 13.93 -26.71
CA ALA A 22 27.81 13.69 -25.82
C ALA A 22 27.48 14.05 -24.36
N SER A 23 26.47 14.90 -24.12
CA SER A 23 25.97 15.17 -22.79
C SER A 23 25.16 13.95 -22.30
N PRO A 24 25.65 13.22 -21.28
CA PRO A 24 24.99 12.00 -20.81
C PRO A 24 23.62 12.29 -20.18
N GLU A 25 23.44 13.49 -19.61
CA GLU A 25 22.20 13.94 -19.00
C GLU A 25 21.03 13.96 -19.99
N GLN A 26 21.16 14.66 -21.12
CA GLN A 26 20.07 14.80 -22.07
C GLN A 26 19.71 13.46 -22.71
N THR A 27 20.72 12.63 -22.95
CA THR A 27 20.52 11.27 -23.44
C THR A 27 19.74 10.43 -22.41
N LEU A 28 20.03 10.56 -21.12
CA LEU A 28 19.26 9.88 -20.06
C LEU A 28 17.81 10.36 -20.01
N GLU A 29 17.55 11.67 -20.12
CA GLU A 29 16.19 12.22 -20.14
C GLU A 29 15.40 11.69 -21.36
N MET A 30 16.01 11.71 -22.54
CA MET A 30 15.40 11.16 -23.76
C MET A 30 15.11 9.66 -23.61
N LEU A 31 16.04 8.88 -23.05
CA LEU A 31 15.84 7.45 -22.81
C LEU A 31 14.77 7.18 -21.74
N PHE A 32 14.68 8.02 -20.72
CA PHE A 32 13.66 7.93 -19.68
C PHE A 32 12.26 8.20 -20.25
N PHE A 33 12.08 9.29 -20.99
CA PHE A 33 10.79 9.59 -21.61
C PHE A 33 10.43 8.61 -22.74
N SER A 34 11.43 8.03 -23.42
CA SER A 34 11.24 6.94 -24.37
C SER A 34 10.56 5.71 -23.73
N LEU A 35 10.83 5.42 -22.45
CA LEU A 35 10.21 4.29 -21.74
C LEU A 35 8.68 4.42 -21.65
N PHE A 36 8.18 5.65 -21.61
CA PHE A 36 6.75 5.97 -21.62
C PHE A 36 6.19 6.15 -23.03
N GLY A 37 7.01 5.96 -24.07
CA GLY A 37 6.62 6.17 -25.48
C GLY A 37 6.54 7.64 -25.89
N LEU A 38 7.19 8.55 -25.15
CA LEU A 38 7.14 9.99 -25.41
C LEU A 38 8.29 10.49 -26.30
N VAL A 39 9.20 9.61 -26.71
CA VAL A 39 10.36 9.94 -27.57
C VAL A 39 10.36 9.00 -28.75
N GLU A 40 10.24 9.56 -29.95
CA GLU A 40 10.25 8.81 -31.21
C GLU A 40 11.69 8.70 -31.75
N PRO A 41 12.05 7.58 -32.41
CA PRO A 41 13.38 7.40 -33.01
C PRO A 41 13.74 8.46 -34.08
N ASP A 42 12.74 9.16 -34.61
CA ASP A 42 12.90 10.24 -35.59
C ASP A 42 13.05 11.63 -34.94
N SER A 43 12.80 11.75 -33.64
CA SER A 43 13.05 12.96 -32.84
C SER A 43 14.49 13.03 -32.29
N MET A 44 15.26 11.94 -32.43
CA MET A 44 16.67 11.91 -32.10
C MET A 44 17.45 12.74 -33.12
N PRO A 45 18.48 13.51 -32.71
CA PRO A 45 19.20 14.39 -33.61
C PRO A 45 19.65 13.69 -34.88
N PRO A 46 19.20 14.15 -36.07
CA PRO A 46 19.60 13.52 -37.32
C PRO A 46 21.07 13.80 -37.54
N LEU A 47 21.90 12.77 -37.36
CA LEU A 47 23.33 12.82 -37.61
C LEU A 47 23.59 12.94 -39.12
N HIS A 48 23.55 14.17 -39.65
CA HIS A 48 23.70 14.45 -41.08
C HIS A 48 25.12 14.12 -41.59
N LEU A 49 26.11 14.08 -40.69
CA LEU A 49 27.52 13.76 -40.98
C LEU A 49 27.86 12.27 -40.91
N VAL A 50 26.91 11.42 -40.51
CA VAL A 50 27.15 9.98 -40.26
C VAL A 50 26.60 9.16 -41.42
N PRO A 51 27.34 8.14 -41.91
CA PRO A 51 26.89 7.29 -43.01
C PRO A 51 25.52 6.67 -42.71
N ASP A 52 24.67 6.55 -43.74
CA ASP A 52 23.28 6.08 -43.58
C ASP A 52 23.18 4.70 -42.93
N PHE A 53 24.17 3.83 -43.15
CA PHE A 53 24.31 2.55 -42.47
C PHE A 53 24.37 2.68 -40.94
N ALA A 54 25.10 3.66 -40.43
CA ALA A 54 25.22 3.87 -38.99
C ALA A 54 23.95 4.48 -38.38
N LYS A 55 23.17 5.26 -39.14
CA LYS A 55 21.82 5.68 -38.72
C LYS A 55 20.89 4.48 -38.54
N ILE A 56 20.94 3.51 -39.47
CA ILE A 56 20.17 2.26 -39.38
C ILE A 56 20.56 1.47 -38.14
N ILE A 57 21.86 1.31 -37.89
CA ILE A 57 22.36 0.62 -36.69
C ILE A 57 21.90 1.33 -35.41
N LEU A 58 21.99 2.66 -35.35
CA LEU A 58 21.60 3.43 -34.17
C LEU A 58 20.12 3.22 -33.84
N LYS A 59 19.24 3.30 -34.86
CA LYS A 59 17.80 3.03 -34.72
C LYS A 59 17.52 1.60 -34.26
N LEU A 60 18.24 0.60 -34.80
CA LEU A 60 18.10 -0.80 -34.38
C LEU A 60 18.57 -1.02 -32.93
N LEU A 61 19.73 -0.49 -32.56
CA LEU A 61 20.27 -0.59 -31.21
C LEU A 61 19.36 0.08 -30.18
N PHE A 62 18.83 1.26 -30.51
CA PHE A 62 17.84 1.96 -29.69
C PHE A 62 16.57 1.10 -29.51
N GLY A 63 16.02 0.53 -30.59
CA GLY A 63 14.85 -0.36 -30.51
C GLY A 63 15.09 -1.60 -29.64
N ILE A 64 16.23 -2.26 -29.81
CA ILE A 64 16.60 -3.44 -28.99
C ILE A 64 16.78 -3.04 -27.52
N TYR A 65 17.45 -1.91 -27.25
CA TYR A 65 17.62 -1.38 -25.91
C TYR A 65 16.27 -1.14 -25.22
N MET A 66 15.33 -0.50 -25.91
CA MET A 66 13.98 -0.27 -25.39
C MET A 66 13.26 -1.58 -25.11
N MET A 67 13.35 -2.57 -26.01
CA MET A 67 12.69 -3.86 -25.84
C MET A 67 13.25 -4.65 -24.65
N VAL A 68 14.58 -4.73 -24.51
CA VAL A 68 15.21 -5.42 -23.38
C VAL A 68 14.87 -4.73 -22.06
N THR A 69 14.97 -3.40 -22.01
CA THR A 69 14.66 -2.61 -20.82
C THR A 69 13.20 -2.82 -20.39
N LEU A 70 12.25 -2.78 -21.32
CA LEU A 70 10.83 -3.04 -21.02
C LEU A 70 10.60 -4.44 -20.46
N ILE A 71 11.18 -5.48 -21.07
CA ILE A 71 11.05 -6.86 -20.60
C ILE A 71 11.59 -7.00 -19.17
N VAL A 72 12.79 -6.46 -18.91
CA VAL A 72 13.41 -6.51 -17.59
C VAL A 72 12.58 -5.76 -16.56
N LEU A 73 12.13 -4.54 -16.87
CA LEU A 73 11.33 -3.74 -15.94
C LEU A 73 9.99 -4.40 -15.61
N ILE A 74 9.30 -4.95 -16.60
CA ILE A 74 8.04 -5.68 -16.37
C ILE A 74 8.30 -6.93 -15.53
N ASN A 75 9.37 -7.68 -15.80
CA ASN A 75 9.72 -8.87 -15.02
C ASN A 75 10.02 -8.54 -13.56
N LEU A 76 10.76 -7.46 -13.31
CA LEU A 76 11.07 -7.00 -11.95
C LEU A 76 9.85 -6.42 -11.23
N LEU A 77 8.99 -5.70 -11.95
CA LEU A 77 7.74 -5.17 -11.42
C LEU A 77 6.79 -6.30 -11.02
N ILE A 78 6.60 -7.29 -11.90
CA ILE A 78 5.77 -8.46 -11.61
C ILE A 78 6.37 -9.25 -10.45
N ALA A 79 7.69 -9.44 -10.39
CA ALA A 79 8.33 -10.16 -9.29
C ALA A 79 8.08 -9.46 -7.94
N MET A 80 8.29 -8.15 -7.87
CA MET A 80 8.05 -7.36 -6.65
C MET A 80 6.57 -7.33 -6.26
N MET A 81 5.68 -7.16 -7.24
CA MET A 81 4.24 -7.16 -7.01
C MET A 81 3.73 -8.54 -6.62
N SER A 82 4.25 -9.63 -7.20
CA SER A 82 3.84 -11.00 -6.89
C SER A 82 4.23 -11.41 -5.47
N ASP A 83 5.46 -11.08 -5.04
CA ASP A 83 5.89 -11.31 -3.65
C ASP A 83 5.03 -10.53 -2.66
N THR A 84 4.85 -9.23 -2.92
CA THR A 84 4.04 -8.36 -2.07
C THR A 84 2.57 -8.78 -2.08
N TYR A 85 2.03 -9.21 -3.22
CA TYR A 85 0.65 -9.67 -3.37
C TYR A 85 0.41 -10.95 -2.58
N GLN A 86 1.29 -11.95 -2.68
CA GLN A 86 1.17 -13.18 -1.90
C GLN A 86 1.23 -12.91 -0.40
N ARG A 87 2.13 -12.01 0.04
CA ARG A 87 2.23 -11.59 1.44
C ARG A 87 0.97 -10.86 1.94
N ILE A 88 0.50 -9.86 1.18
CA ILE A 88 -0.68 -9.06 1.54
C ILE A 88 -1.95 -9.91 1.50
N GLN A 89 -2.11 -10.78 0.50
CA GLN A 89 -3.27 -11.66 0.40
C GLN A 89 -3.30 -12.67 1.56
N ALA A 90 -2.17 -13.31 1.87
CA ALA A 90 -2.10 -14.27 2.97
C ALA A 90 -2.38 -13.62 4.34
N GLN A 91 -2.01 -12.35 4.53
CA GLN A 91 -2.31 -11.61 5.75
C GLN A 91 -3.78 -11.16 5.78
N SER A 92 -4.27 -10.57 4.69
CA SER A 92 -5.67 -10.12 4.54
C SER A 92 -6.65 -11.27 4.69
N ASP A 93 -6.36 -12.44 4.14
CA ASP A 93 -7.21 -13.63 4.28
C ASP A 93 -7.30 -14.10 5.73
N LYS A 94 -6.21 -14.02 6.49
CA LYS A 94 -6.18 -14.37 7.92
C LYS A 94 -6.98 -13.36 8.74
N GLU A 95 -6.76 -12.07 8.51
CA GLU A 95 -7.47 -10.98 9.18
C GLU A 95 -8.97 -11.03 8.87
N TRP A 96 -9.34 -11.24 7.61
CA TRP A 96 -10.73 -11.36 7.18
C TRP A 96 -11.41 -12.58 7.80
N LYS A 97 -10.76 -13.76 7.79
CA LYS A 97 -11.33 -14.97 8.41
C LYS A 97 -11.50 -14.79 9.91
N PHE A 98 -10.55 -14.15 10.60
CA PHE A 98 -10.64 -13.85 12.02
C PHE A 98 -11.74 -12.84 12.33
N GLY A 99 -11.81 -11.74 11.58
CA GLY A 99 -12.87 -10.73 11.69
C GLY A 99 -14.26 -11.34 11.44
N ARG A 100 -14.38 -12.22 10.45
CA ARG A 100 -15.61 -12.96 10.15
C ARG A 100 -16.00 -13.90 11.30
N ALA A 101 -15.04 -14.63 11.89
CA ALA A 101 -15.31 -15.49 13.04
C ALA A 101 -15.77 -14.68 14.27
N ILE A 102 -15.15 -13.52 14.53
CA ILE A 102 -15.59 -12.60 15.57
C ILE A 102 -17.01 -12.11 15.29
N LEU A 103 -17.29 -11.65 14.07
CA LEU A 103 -18.60 -11.16 13.68
C LEU A 103 -19.68 -12.21 13.90
N ILE A 104 -19.45 -13.44 13.41
CA ILE A 104 -20.39 -14.57 13.58
C ILE A 104 -20.58 -14.87 15.07
N ARG A 105 -19.50 -14.90 15.87
CA ARG A 105 -19.59 -15.15 17.32
C ARG A 105 -20.38 -14.05 18.05
N GLN A 106 -20.19 -12.79 17.66
CA GLN A 106 -20.94 -11.66 18.20
C GLN A 106 -22.42 -11.73 17.82
N MET A 107 -22.73 -12.10 16.58
CA MET A 107 -24.11 -12.32 16.12
C MET A 107 -24.79 -13.54 16.75
N ASN A 108 -24.04 -14.59 17.11
CA ASN A 108 -24.62 -15.77 17.76
C ASN A 108 -24.82 -15.57 19.28
N LYS A 109 -23.94 -14.78 19.93
CA LYS A 109 -24.07 -14.43 21.36
C LYS A 109 -25.14 -13.36 21.60
N ARG A 110 -25.20 -12.35 20.72
CA ARG A 110 -26.26 -11.35 20.72
C ARG A 110 -27.36 -11.92 19.84
N GLY A 111 -28.33 -12.62 20.42
CA GLY A 111 -29.51 -13.06 19.67
C GLY A 111 -29.98 -11.91 18.78
N ALA A 112 -30.05 -12.17 17.46
CA ALA A 112 -30.10 -11.18 16.39
C ALA A 112 -31.26 -10.19 16.54
N THR A 113 -31.07 -9.19 17.40
CA THR A 113 -32.03 -8.12 17.63
C THR A 113 -31.50 -6.91 16.89
N PRO A 114 -32.12 -6.52 15.76
CA PRO A 114 -31.67 -5.39 14.98
C PRO A 114 -31.65 -4.13 15.86
N SER A 115 -30.72 -3.20 15.56
CA SER A 115 -30.50 -1.92 16.26
C SER A 115 -31.77 -1.24 16.84
N PRO A 116 -32.92 -1.15 16.13
CA PRO A 116 -34.13 -0.56 16.70
C PRO A 116 -34.72 -1.32 17.91
N ILE A 117 -34.62 -2.66 17.97
CA ILE A 117 -35.24 -3.47 19.03
C ILE A 117 -34.41 -3.40 20.33
N ASN A 118 -33.08 -3.35 20.22
CA ASN A 118 -32.20 -3.27 21.39
C ASN A 118 -32.41 -1.99 22.22
N MET A 119 -32.65 -0.84 21.57
CA MET A 119 -32.99 0.40 22.29
C MET A 119 -34.36 0.33 22.97
N LEU A 120 -35.36 -0.31 22.34
CA LEU A 120 -36.68 -0.48 22.93
C LEU A 120 -36.64 -1.38 24.16
N THR A 121 -35.86 -2.47 24.14
CA THR A 121 -35.71 -3.35 25.31
C THR A 121 -35.05 -2.61 26.47
N LYS A 122 -33.96 -1.86 26.21
CA LYS A 122 -33.31 -1.03 27.22
C LYS A 122 -34.26 0.04 27.77
N LEU A 123 -35.03 0.69 26.91
CA LEU A 123 -36.04 1.68 27.31
C LEU A 123 -37.13 1.06 28.19
N PHE A 124 -37.63 -0.13 27.83
CA PHE A 124 -38.67 -0.83 28.59
C PHE A 124 -38.19 -1.26 29.97
N VAL A 125 -36.93 -1.73 30.09
CA VAL A 125 -36.31 -2.10 31.37
C VAL A 125 -36.16 -0.86 32.26
N VAL A 126 -35.63 0.23 31.72
CA VAL A 126 -35.52 1.51 32.44
C VAL A 126 -36.89 2.04 32.87
N LEU A 127 -37.89 2.01 31.98
CA LEU A 127 -39.26 2.43 32.31
C LEU A 127 -39.84 1.56 33.43
N LYS A 128 -39.72 0.23 33.33
CA LYS A 128 -40.25 -0.70 34.33
C LYS A 128 -39.61 -0.49 35.70
N VAL A 129 -38.29 -0.29 35.76
CA VAL A 129 -37.57 0.02 37.00
C VAL A 129 -38.02 1.37 37.56
N ALA A 130 -38.13 2.40 36.71
CA ALA A 130 -38.60 3.72 37.11
C ALA A 130 -40.04 3.69 37.65
N PHE A 131 -40.97 3.00 36.99
CA PHE A 131 -42.36 2.86 37.42
C PHE A 131 -42.48 2.08 38.74
N ARG A 132 -41.74 0.98 38.90
CA ARG A 132 -41.76 0.16 40.13
C ARG A 132 -41.21 0.93 41.34
N ASN A 133 -40.26 1.83 41.12
CA ASN A 133 -39.68 2.69 42.16
C ASN A 133 -40.36 4.06 42.31
N ARG A 134 -41.59 4.25 41.80
CA ARG A 134 -42.31 5.53 41.87
C ARG A 134 -41.46 6.71 41.37
N LEU A 135 -40.77 6.53 40.25
CA LEU A 135 -39.85 7.50 39.62
C LEU A 135 -38.63 7.91 40.49
N ARG A 136 -38.36 7.25 41.62
CA ARG A 136 -37.14 7.46 42.41
C ARG A 136 -35.99 6.63 41.84
N VAL A 137 -35.38 7.14 40.77
CA VAL A 137 -34.24 6.52 40.07
C VAL A 137 -32.93 6.65 40.87
N CYS A 138 -32.87 7.53 41.88
CA CYS A 138 -31.69 7.77 42.71
C CYS A 138 -31.44 6.73 43.83
N THR A 139 -32.21 5.64 43.91
CA THR A 139 -31.92 4.59 44.91
C THR A 139 -30.71 3.78 44.45
N GLN A 140 -29.69 3.64 45.32
CA GLN A 140 -28.44 2.90 45.07
C GLN A 140 -28.65 1.53 44.39
N LYS A 141 -29.68 0.80 44.80
CA LYS A 141 -30.03 -0.53 44.27
C LYS A 141 -30.47 -0.51 42.79
N ALA A 142 -31.20 0.53 42.38
CA ALA A 142 -31.64 0.69 40.99
C ALA A 142 -30.48 1.13 40.08
N GLN A 143 -29.56 1.96 40.59
CA GLN A 143 -28.33 2.29 39.87
C GLN A 143 -27.37 1.11 39.75
N GLN A 144 -27.30 0.23 40.76
CA GLN A 144 -26.47 -0.98 40.69
C GLN A 144 -26.96 -1.96 39.64
N ASP A 145 -28.27 -2.23 39.56
CA ASP A 145 -28.83 -3.12 38.54
C ASP A 145 -28.57 -2.59 37.11
N LEU A 146 -28.78 -1.30 36.87
CA LEU A 146 -28.50 -0.67 35.57
C LEU A 146 -27.00 -0.70 35.22
N ARG A 147 -26.12 -0.44 36.17
CA ARG A 147 -24.66 -0.53 35.95
C ARG A 147 -24.18 -1.96 35.71
N PHE A 148 -24.81 -2.96 36.33
CA PHE A 148 -24.47 -4.36 36.12
C PHE A 148 -24.80 -4.80 34.69
N GLU A 149 -25.97 -4.40 34.16
CA GLU A 149 -26.34 -4.64 32.75
C GLU A 149 -25.39 -3.93 31.76
N GLU A 150 -25.01 -2.66 32.00
CA GLU A 150 -24.02 -1.97 31.17
C GLU A 150 -22.62 -2.63 31.20
N ASN A 151 -22.20 -3.14 32.36
CA ASN A 151 -20.89 -3.78 32.50
C ASN A 151 -20.82 -5.12 31.75
N ILE A 152 -21.91 -5.88 31.75
CA ILE A 152 -22.04 -7.13 30.99
C ILE A 152 -21.94 -6.85 29.48
N ASP A 153 -22.61 -5.79 29.00
CA ASP A 153 -22.54 -5.36 27.61
C ASP A 153 -21.13 -4.87 27.22
N ALA A 154 -20.47 -4.12 28.10
CA ALA A 154 -19.11 -3.62 27.91
C ALA A 154 -18.07 -4.75 27.89
N PHE A 155 -18.18 -5.74 28.78
CA PHE A 155 -17.35 -6.94 28.77
C PHE A 155 -17.59 -7.78 27.51
N SER A 156 -18.81 -7.80 26.99
CA SER A 156 -19.11 -8.43 25.71
C SER A 156 -18.56 -7.66 24.50
N MET A 157 -18.34 -6.34 24.61
CA MET A 157 -17.67 -5.51 23.59
C MET A 157 -16.13 -5.57 23.69
N GLY A 158 -15.57 -5.72 24.90
CA GLY A 158 -14.11 -5.79 25.14
C GLY A 158 -13.52 -7.21 25.15
N GLY A 159 -14.34 -8.25 25.17
CA GLY A 159 -13.96 -9.66 25.37
C GLY A 159 -13.29 -10.36 24.18
N GLY A 160 -12.37 -9.69 23.50
CA GLY A 160 -11.50 -10.29 22.47
C GLY A 160 -10.00 -10.20 22.75
N HIS A 161 -9.56 -9.33 23.68
CA HIS A 161 -8.13 -9.05 23.88
C HIS A 161 -7.47 -9.73 25.08
N GLN A 162 -8.22 -10.41 25.94
CA GLN A 162 -7.67 -11.01 27.18
C GLN A 162 -7.54 -12.54 27.05
N GLY A 163 -6.59 -12.97 26.22
CA GLY A 163 -6.31 -14.40 26.02
C GLY A 163 -4.98 -14.71 25.34
N ARG A 164 -4.07 -13.73 25.20
CA ARG A 164 -2.69 -13.98 24.78
C ARG A 164 -1.79 -14.02 26.01
N THR A 165 -1.78 -15.15 26.71
CA THR A 165 -0.56 -15.61 27.37
C THR A 165 0.11 -16.58 26.41
N SER A 166 1.18 -16.11 25.74
CA SER A 166 2.10 -17.01 25.05
C SER A 166 2.60 -18.05 26.06
N PRO A 167 2.69 -19.34 25.72
CA PRO A 167 3.50 -20.25 26.52
C PRO A 167 4.94 -19.76 26.40
N THR A 168 5.48 -19.25 27.49
CA THR A 168 6.93 -19.15 27.67
C THR A 168 7.49 -20.54 27.43
N MET A 169 8.21 -20.73 26.31
CA MET A 169 9.06 -21.90 26.10
C MET A 169 10.00 -21.97 27.30
N ARG A 170 9.76 -22.96 28.13
CA ARG A 170 10.56 -23.32 29.27
C ARG A 170 11.85 -23.94 28.72
N GLU A 171 12.93 -23.16 28.74
CA GLU A 171 14.28 -23.71 28.62
C GLU A 171 14.55 -24.55 29.87
N ASP A 172 14.21 -25.84 29.78
CA ASP A 172 14.78 -26.87 30.65
C ASP A 172 15.73 -27.71 29.79
N GLY A 173 16.98 -27.84 30.24
CA GLY A 173 17.80 -28.99 29.88
C GLY A 173 19.05 -28.70 29.04
N ALA A 174 20.02 -28.04 29.66
CA ALA A 174 21.42 -28.27 29.33
C ALA A 174 21.76 -29.76 29.42
N GLY A 175 22.55 -30.25 28.45
CA GLY A 175 23.24 -31.53 28.53
C GLY A 175 22.78 -32.53 27.49
N LEU A 176 23.50 -32.61 26.37
CA LEU A 176 23.99 -33.83 25.73
C LEU A 176 24.84 -33.40 24.51
N TYR A 177 26.10 -33.06 24.79
CA TYR A 177 27.14 -32.98 23.77
C TYR A 177 27.44 -34.41 23.30
N TYR A 178 27.36 -34.58 21.99
CA TYR A 178 27.62 -35.82 21.28
C TYR A 178 29.10 -36.21 21.35
N SER A 179 29.33 -37.52 21.56
CA SER A 179 30.57 -38.24 21.29
C SER A 179 30.77 -38.48 19.80
#